data_AF-A0A4Y2JPQ4-F1
#
_entry.id   AF-A0A4Y2JPQ4-F1
#
_cell.length_a   1.000
_cell.length_b   1.000
_cell.length_c   1.000
_cell.angle_alpha   90.00
_cell.angle_beta   90.00
_cell.angle_gamma   90.00
#
_symmetry.space_group_name_H-M   'P 1'
#
loop_
_entity.id
_entity.type
_entity.pdbx_description
1 polymer ?
#
loop_
_entity_poly.entity_id
_entity_poly.type
_entity_poly.pdbx_seq_one_letter_code
_entity_poly.pdbx_strand_id
1 'polypeptide(L)'
;MFSQFSIFLNDKQIASQSNYSYRAFMESLLFSSKSNQDSLQSSALFYKDTAAEHDNVAGTSANNGFIARKNRCKLSKTVDLIGILHFDLAPQPKLLINGVDVKIKLERHKDTFSLMSSADNFKLVIESASLFIRKINVAPSIVLAHEKALERDVIKMPIRRPKFVLLLSVTVCNPLQLLMLSSGKFRHV
;
A
#
# COMPACT_ATOMS: atom_id res chain seq x y z
N MET A 1 -8.59 -2.66 -1.41
CA MET A 1 -9.25 -3.77 -0.70
C MET A 1 -9.28 -3.59 0.82
N PHE A 2 -8.17 -3.29 1.51
CA PHE A 2 -8.16 -3.16 2.97
C PHE A 2 -8.23 -1.70 3.44
N SER A 3 -9.04 -1.42 4.46
CA SER A 3 -9.26 -0.09 5.04
C SER A 3 -8.25 0.28 6.11
N GLN A 4 -7.91 -0.69 6.93
CA GLN A 4 -7.00 -0.51 8.03
C GLN A 4 -5.97 -1.63 8.06
N PHE A 5 -4.74 -1.24 8.39
CA PHE A 5 -3.65 -2.15 8.68
C PHE A 5 -3.18 -1.90 10.11
N SER A 6 -2.91 -2.97 10.85
CA SER A 6 -2.27 -2.89 12.17
C SER A 6 -1.27 -4.01 12.33
N ILE A 7 -0.11 -3.68 12.90
CA ILE A 7 0.95 -4.63 13.21
C ILE A 7 1.29 -4.56 14.70
N PHE A 8 1.39 -5.73 15.31
CA PHE A 8 1.74 -5.93 16.70
C PHE A 8 3.01 -6.78 16.77
N LEU A 9 3.93 -6.37 17.63
CA LEU A 9 5.11 -7.15 18.00
C LEU A 9 5.00 -7.47 19.49
N ASN A 10 5.00 -8.75 19.87
CA ASN A 10 4.79 -9.20 21.26
C ASN A 10 3.55 -8.55 21.89
N ASP A 11 2.43 -8.61 21.17
CA ASP A 11 1.13 -7.99 21.51
C ASP A 11 1.11 -6.45 21.68
N LYS A 12 2.24 -5.77 21.51
CA LYS A 12 2.30 -4.30 21.47
C LYS A 12 2.07 -3.79 20.06
N GLN A 13 1.08 -2.92 19.88
CA GLN A 13 0.82 -2.28 18.60
C GLN A 13 1.97 -1.33 18.23
N ILE A 14 2.66 -1.62 17.13
CA ILE A 14 3.80 -0.82 16.65
C ILE A 14 3.35 0.24 15.65
N ALA A 15 2.43 -0.13 14.76
CA ALA A 15 1.83 0.78 13.80
C ALA A 15 0.37 0.43 13.55
N SER A 16 -0.44 1.48 13.40
CA SER A 16 -1.82 1.43 12.94
C SER A 16 -1.96 2.44 11.83
N GLN A 17 -2.57 2.04 10.71
CA GLN A 17 -2.73 2.89 9.54
C GLN A 17 -4.18 2.84 9.10
N SER A 18 -4.90 3.94 9.35
CA SER A 18 -6.19 4.21 8.74
C SER A 18 -6.02 4.57 7.26
N ASN A 19 -7.04 4.32 6.44
CA ASN A 19 -7.02 4.62 5.00
C ASN A 19 -5.86 3.92 4.26
N TYR A 20 -5.57 2.68 4.67
CA TYR A 20 -4.48 1.88 4.14
C TYR A 20 -4.56 1.70 2.62
N SER A 21 -5.77 1.55 2.07
CA SER A 21 -6.01 1.43 0.63
C SER A 21 -5.41 2.58 -0.17
N TYR A 22 -5.68 3.83 0.24
CA TYR A 22 -5.15 5.02 -0.42
C TYR A 22 -3.65 5.11 -0.29
N ARG A 23 -3.11 4.79 0.89
CA ARG A 23 -1.67 4.78 1.12
C ARG A 23 -0.97 3.77 0.22
N ALA A 24 -1.43 2.52 0.19
CA ALA A 24 -0.87 1.46 -0.64
C ALA A 24 -0.94 1.81 -2.13
N PHE A 25 -2.03 2.45 -2.55
CA PHE A 25 -2.18 2.97 -3.91
C PHE A 25 -1.17 4.07 -4.23
N MET A 26 -1.06 5.09 -3.37
CA MET A 26 -0.11 6.20 -3.56
C MET A 26 1.34 5.73 -3.52
N GLU A 27 1.69 4.82 -2.61
CA GLU A 27 3.03 4.24 -2.57
C GLU A 27 3.34 3.47 -3.85
N SER A 28 2.39 2.70 -4.37
CA SER A 28 2.55 1.98 -5.62
C SER A 28 2.68 2.91 -6.83
N LEU A 29 1.94 4.01 -6.85
CA LEU A 29 1.92 4.97 -7.94
C LEU A 29 3.16 5.88 -7.96
N LEU A 30 3.58 6.39 -6.80
CA LEU A 30 4.59 7.47 -6.68
C LEU A 30 5.99 6.96 -6.33
N PHE A 31 6.10 5.89 -5.53
CA PHE A 31 7.40 5.41 -5.03
C PHE A 31 7.91 4.15 -5.72
N SER A 32 7.17 3.63 -6.71
CA SER A 32 7.57 2.49 -7.51
C SER A 32 8.13 2.93 -8.87
N SER A 33 9.17 2.25 -9.34
CA SER A 33 9.67 2.44 -10.70
C SER A 33 8.66 1.90 -11.72
N LYS A 34 8.71 2.38 -12.96
CA LYS A 34 7.85 1.85 -14.03
C LYS A 34 8.06 0.35 -14.24
N SER A 35 9.30 -0.13 -14.14
CA SER A 35 9.62 -1.56 -14.24
C SER A 35 8.95 -2.39 -13.15
N ASN A 36 8.89 -1.89 -11.92
CA ASN A 36 8.23 -2.56 -10.81
C ASN A 36 6.70 -2.51 -10.95
N GLN A 37 6.16 -1.41 -11.47
CA GLN A 37 4.74 -1.29 -11.80
C GLN A 37 4.31 -2.36 -12.81
N ASP A 38 5.10 -2.56 -13.85
CA ASP A 38 4.77 -3.48 -14.94
C ASP A 38 4.97 -4.96 -14.57
N SER A 39 5.91 -5.24 -13.66
CA SER A 39 6.25 -6.61 -13.24
C SER A 39 5.60 -7.01 -11.91
N LEU A 40 6.15 -6.53 -10.78
CA LEU A 40 5.72 -6.94 -9.45
C LEU A 40 4.29 -6.48 -9.14
N GLN A 41 3.95 -5.23 -9.42
CA GLN A 41 2.67 -4.67 -8.99
C GLN A 41 1.51 -5.11 -9.89
N SER A 42 1.77 -5.46 -11.15
CA SER A 42 0.76 -6.08 -12.01
C SER A 42 0.30 -7.44 -11.48
N SER A 43 1.16 -8.18 -10.77
CA SER A 43 0.78 -9.40 -10.04
C SER A 43 -0.13 -9.16 -8.83
N ALA A 44 -0.17 -7.92 -8.32
CA ALA A 44 -1.10 -7.44 -7.30
C ALA A 44 -2.33 -6.72 -7.90
N LEU A 45 -2.59 -6.90 -9.20
CA LEU A 45 -3.66 -6.25 -9.97
C LEU A 45 -3.53 -4.73 -10.11
N PHE A 46 -2.35 -4.16 -9.85
CA PHE A 46 -2.10 -2.75 -10.07
C PHE A 46 -1.74 -2.51 -11.54
N TYR A 47 -2.56 -1.73 -12.22
CA TYR A 47 -2.29 -1.23 -13.57
C TYR A 47 -2.47 0.28 -13.54
N LYS A 48 -1.50 1.03 -14.05
CA LYS A 48 -1.58 2.49 -14.06
C LYS A 48 -2.70 2.94 -14.99
N ASP A 49 -3.57 3.79 -14.47
CA ASP A 49 -4.68 4.33 -15.23
C ASP A 49 -4.22 5.37 -16.25
N THR A 50 -4.98 5.50 -17.35
CA THR A 50 -4.72 6.52 -18.37
C THR A 50 -4.97 7.91 -17.78
N ALA A 51 -4.06 8.86 -18.02
CA ALA A 51 -4.20 10.23 -17.53
C ALA A 51 -5.51 10.86 -18.03
N ALA A 52 -6.19 11.62 -17.17
CA ALA A 52 -7.50 12.23 -17.39
C ALA A 52 -8.70 11.27 -17.59
N GLU A 53 -8.49 9.95 -17.58
CA GLU A 53 -9.55 8.96 -17.87
C GLU A 53 -9.83 8.04 -16.66
N HIS A 54 -9.41 8.42 -15.45
CA HIS A 54 -9.48 7.56 -14.26
C HIS A 54 -10.92 7.12 -13.91
N ASP A 55 -11.91 7.99 -14.13
CA ASP A 55 -13.33 7.70 -13.90
C ASP A 55 -14.03 7.11 -15.14
N ASN A 56 -13.33 6.99 -16.27
CA ASN A 56 -13.92 6.53 -17.52
C ASN A 56 -13.95 4.98 -17.57
N VAL A 57 -15.11 4.43 -17.23
CA VAL A 57 -15.40 3.00 -17.24
C VAL A 57 -15.94 2.48 -18.59
N ALA A 58 -16.30 3.37 -19.53
CA ALA A 58 -16.82 3.04 -20.85
C ALA A 58 -16.74 4.24 -21.83
N GLY A 59 -16.02 4.10 -22.95
CA GLY A 59 -15.92 5.13 -24.00
C GLY A 59 -14.82 4.87 -25.04
N THR A 60 -14.70 5.77 -26.02
CA THR A 60 -13.70 5.72 -27.12
C THR A 60 -12.26 5.92 -26.64
N SER A 61 -12.07 6.60 -25.49
CA SER A 61 -10.79 6.82 -24.78
C SER A 61 -10.81 6.11 -23.42
N ALA A 62 -11.01 4.80 -23.41
CA ALA A 62 -11.14 4.06 -22.16
C ALA A 62 -9.84 3.98 -21.35
N ASN A 63 -9.98 3.92 -20.03
CA ASN A 63 -8.88 3.70 -19.09
C ASN A 63 -8.24 2.32 -19.29
N ASN A 64 -7.01 2.29 -19.81
CA ASN A 64 -6.29 1.05 -20.12
C ASN A 64 -6.05 0.22 -18.86
N GLY A 65 -5.76 0.87 -17.72
CA GLY A 65 -5.57 0.21 -16.44
C GLY A 65 -6.84 -0.48 -15.97
N PHE A 66 -7.98 0.21 -16.05
CA PHE A 66 -9.29 -0.37 -15.74
C PHE A 66 -9.63 -1.56 -16.65
N ILE A 67 -9.41 -1.43 -17.97
CA ILE A 67 -9.67 -2.51 -18.92
C ILE A 67 -8.85 -3.76 -18.58
N ALA A 68 -7.57 -3.60 -18.27
CA ALA A 68 -6.70 -4.72 -17.89
C ALA A 68 -7.23 -5.44 -16.64
N ARG A 69 -7.60 -4.68 -15.59
CA ARG A 69 -8.19 -5.24 -14.36
C ARG A 69 -9.51 -5.95 -14.64
N LYS A 70 -10.41 -5.32 -15.38
CA LYS A 70 -11.72 -5.88 -15.78
C LYS A 70 -11.55 -7.19 -16.54
N ASN A 71 -10.61 -7.23 -17.49
CA ASN A 71 -10.35 -8.44 -18.28
C ASN A 71 -9.82 -9.60 -17.44
N ARG A 72 -9.08 -9.31 -16.37
CA ARG A 72 -8.57 -10.34 -15.44
C ARG A 72 -9.68 -10.97 -14.60
N CYS A 73 -10.67 -10.17 -14.20
CA CYS A 73 -11.77 -10.57 -13.30
C CYS A 73 -13.12 -10.82 -14.01
N LYS A 74 -13.18 -10.75 -15.35
CA LYS A 74 -14.42 -10.94 -16.12
C LYS A 74 -15.04 -12.31 -15.85
N LEU A 75 -16.37 -12.39 -15.98
CA LEU A 75 -17.14 -13.63 -15.77
C LEU A 75 -16.97 -14.24 -14.37
N SER A 76 -16.73 -13.39 -13.36
CA SER A 76 -16.52 -13.81 -11.97
C SER A 76 -15.39 -14.83 -11.79
N LYS A 77 -14.36 -14.75 -12.63
CA LYS A 77 -13.18 -15.62 -12.54
C LYS A 77 -12.40 -15.29 -11.27
N THR A 78 -12.03 -16.30 -10.49
CA THR A 78 -11.10 -16.18 -9.37
C THR A 78 -9.71 -15.78 -9.88
N VAL A 79 -9.10 -14.83 -9.19
CA VAL A 79 -7.77 -14.30 -9.55
C VAL A 79 -6.86 -14.41 -8.34
N ASP A 80 -5.75 -15.13 -8.51
CA ASP A 80 -4.68 -15.16 -7.52
C ASP A 80 -3.86 -13.87 -7.60
N LEU A 81 -3.70 -13.23 -6.44
CA LEU A 81 -2.97 -11.98 -6.29
C LEU A 81 -1.79 -12.21 -5.35
N ILE A 82 -0.62 -11.71 -5.76
CA ILE A 82 0.56 -11.67 -4.92
C ILE A 82 1.09 -10.23 -4.90
N GLY A 83 1.39 -9.73 -3.70
CA GLY A 83 1.81 -8.37 -3.53
C GLY A 83 2.49 -8.16 -2.19
N ILE A 84 3.18 -7.04 -2.06
CA ILE A 84 3.80 -6.61 -0.82
C ILE A 84 2.77 -5.91 0.08
N LEU A 85 2.95 -6.01 1.39
CA LEU A 85 2.20 -5.21 2.36
C LEU A 85 2.92 -3.88 2.59
N HIS A 86 2.17 -2.78 2.52
CA HIS A 86 2.66 -1.41 2.56
C HIS A 86 2.58 -0.83 3.98
N PHE A 87 3.58 -1.06 4.83
CA PHE A 87 3.55 -0.58 6.21
C PHE A 87 4.91 -0.02 6.68
N ASP A 88 4.89 0.80 7.74
CA ASP A 88 6.04 1.61 8.18
C ASP A 88 7.28 0.82 8.58
N LEU A 89 7.10 -0.45 8.96
CA LEU A 89 8.17 -1.35 9.37
C LEU A 89 8.71 -2.19 8.20
N ALA A 90 8.01 -2.27 7.06
CA ALA A 90 8.49 -3.00 5.90
C ALA A 90 9.79 -2.43 5.27
N PRO A 91 9.98 -1.09 5.13
CA PRO A 91 11.13 -0.54 4.42
C PRO A 91 12.43 -0.47 5.26
N GLN A 92 12.46 -0.99 6.50
CA GLN A 92 13.69 -0.99 7.29
C GLN A 92 14.65 -2.12 6.87
N PRO A 93 15.97 -1.88 6.84
CA PRO A 93 16.94 -2.87 6.40
C PRO A 93 17.24 -3.96 7.45
N LYS A 94 16.77 -3.80 8.69
CA LYS A 94 17.04 -4.76 9.77
C LYS A 94 15.98 -5.86 9.77
N LEU A 95 16.44 -7.08 9.98
CA LEU A 95 15.60 -8.26 10.16
C LEU A 95 15.01 -8.27 11.57
N LEU A 96 13.83 -8.85 11.70
CA LEU A 96 13.30 -9.20 13.02
C LEU A 96 14.14 -10.32 13.63
N ILE A 97 14.48 -10.20 14.91
CA ILE A 97 15.15 -11.26 15.66
C ILE A 97 14.18 -12.39 15.99
N ASN A 98 14.74 -13.58 16.27
CA ASN A 98 13.96 -14.71 16.74
C ASN A 98 13.29 -14.40 18.09
N GLY A 99 12.14 -15.03 18.34
CA GLY A 99 11.38 -14.84 19.59
C GLY A 99 10.51 -13.58 19.62
N VAL A 100 10.30 -12.93 18.47
CA VAL A 100 9.34 -11.83 18.34
C VAL A 100 8.07 -12.35 17.65
N ASP A 101 6.95 -12.30 18.36
CA ASP A 101 5.65 -12.66 17.80
C ASP A 101 5.10 -11.52 16.97
N VAL A 102 4.86 -11.78 15.69
CA VAL A 102 4.31 -10.81 14.74
C VAL A 102 2.84 -11.13 14.49
N LYS A 103 1.95 -10.20 14.86
CA LYS A 103 0.53 -10.27 14.54
C LYS A 103 0.17 -9.14 13.58
N ILE A 104 -0.41 -9.50 12.44
CA ILE A 104 -0.89 -8.55 11.43
C ILE A 104 -2.41 -8.63 11.39
N LYS A 105 -3.07 -7.49 11.51
CA LYS A 105 -4.52 -7.34 11.38
C LYS A 105 -4.82 -6.48 10.17
N LEU A 106 -5.63 -7.01 9.27
CA LEU A 106 -6.12 -6.35 8.06
C LEU A 106 -7.64 -6.25 8.15
N GLU A 107 -8.18 -5.04 8.07
CA GLU A 107 -9.62 -4.82 8.01
C GLU A 107 -10.04 -4.57 6.57
N ARG A 108 -11.10 -5.23 6.11
CA ARG A 108 -11.60 -5.08 4.74
C ARG A 108 -12.41 -3.79 4.59
N HIS A 109 -12.28 -3.15 3.44
CA HIS A 109 -13.24 -2.15 2.98
C HIS A 109 -14.55 -2.80 2.56
N LYS A 110 -15.59 -1.95 2.45
CA LYS A 110 -16.82 -2.26 1.71
C LYS A 110 -16.50 -2.66 0.26
N ASP A 111 -17.32 -3.53 -0.30
CA ASP A 111 -17.12 -4.06 -1.64
C ASP A 111 -17.29 -2.98 -2.72
N THR A 112 -18.22 -2.02 -2.53
CA THR A 112 -18.37 -0.84 -3.39
C THR A 112 -17.09 -0.05 -3.55
N PHE A 113 -16.42 0.24 -2.43
CA PHE A 113 -15.13 0.93 -2.43
C PHE A 113 -14.05 0.09 -3.13
N SER A 114 -13.97 -1.20 -2.83
CA SER A 114 -12.93 -2.07 -3.39
C SER A 114 -13.05 -2.31 -4.89
N LEU A 115 -14.28 -2.28 -5.42
CA LEU A 115 -14.58 -2.48 -6.84
C LEU A 115 -14.79 -1.17 -7.61
N MET A 116 -14.71 -0.02 -6.94
CA MET A 116 -15.06 1.30 -7.47
C MET A 116 -16.43 1.30 -8.17
N SER A 117 -17.39 0.58 -7.59
CA SER A 117 -18.75 0.47 -8.12
C SER A 117 -19.67 1.42 -7.37
N SER A 118 -20.49 2.15 -8.11
CA SER A 118 -21.62 2.92 -7.55
C SER A 118 -22.81 2.02 -7.18
N ALA A 119 -22.84 0.80 -7.70
CA ALA A 119 -23.89 -0.18 -7.46
C ALA A 119 -23.45 -1.28 -6.46
N ASP A 120 -24.39 -1.72 -5.62
CA ASP A 120 -24.20 -2.74 -4.58
C ASP A 120 -24.40 -4.18 -5.09
N ASN A 121 -24.51 -4.39 -6.40
CA ASN A 121 -24.77 -5.69 -7.01
C ASN A 121 -23.53 -6.58 -7.19
N PHE A 122 -22.34 -6.07 -6.88
CA PHE A 122 -21.09 -6.82 -6.98
C PHE A 122 -20.51 -7.12 -5.61
N LYS A 123 -20.01 -8.35 -5.44
CA LYS A 123 -19.41 -8.83 -4.18
C LYS A 123 -17.96 -9.21 -4.40
N LEU A 124 -17.10 -8.86 -3.45
CA LEU A 124 -15.71 -9.33 -3.42
C LEU A 124 -15.58 -10.41 -2.36
N VAL A 125 -15.08 -11.58 -2.74
CA VAL A 125 -14.85 -12.71 -1.82
C VAL A 125 -13.37 -13.05 -1.82
N ILE A 126 -12.79 -13.16 -0.63
CA ILE A 126 -11.43 -13.68 -0.45
C ILE A 126 -11.60 -15.15 -0.12
N GLU A 127 -11.23 -16.03 -1.05
CA GLU A 127 -11.33 -17.48 -0.86
C GLU A 127 -10.27 -17.99 0.10
N SER A 128 -9.02 -17.53 -0.08
CA SER A 128 -7.91 -17.84 0.81
C SER A 128 -6.91 -16.69 0.85
N ALA A 129 -6.13 -16.62 1.92
CA ALA A 129 -5.04 -15.66 2.07
C ALA A 129 -3.87 -16.32 2.79
N SER A 130 -2.66 -16.13 2.24
CA SER A 130 -1.41 -16.64 2.82
C SER A 130 -0.39 -15.51 2.87
N LEU A 131 0.45 -15.50 3.91
CA LEU A 131 1.53 -14.54 4.07
C LEU A 131 2.87 -15.26 3.95
N PHE A 132 3.67 -14.84 2.98
CA PHE A 132 5.03 -15.35 2.80
C PHE A 132 6.03 -14.46 3.52
N ILE A 133 6.73 -15.02 4.49
CA ILE A 133 7.78 -14.33 5.26
C ILE A 133 9.12 -14.98 4.94
N ARG A 134 10.13 -14.14 4.64
CA ARG A 134 11.49 -14.62 4.43
C ARG A 134 12.17 -14.90 5.76
N LYS A 135 12.48 -16.17 6.02
CA LYS A 135 13.34 -16.59 7.14
C LYS A 135 14.79 -16.68 6.69
N ILE A 136 15.72 -16.17 7.49
CA ILE A 136 17.17 -16.24 7.22
C ILE A 136 17.80 -17.16 8.26
N ASN A 137 18.57 -18.14 7.79
CA ASN A 137 19.36 -19.00 8.65
C ASN A 137 20.73 -18.35 8.88
N VAL A 138 21.10 -18.17 10.15
CA VAL A 138 22.34 -17.48 10.55
C VAL A 138 23.24 -18.47 11.27
N ALA A 139 24.56 -18.30 11.12
CA ALA A 139 25.53 -19.14 11.83
C ALA A 139 25.33 -19.08 13.36
N PRO A 140 25.52 -20.21 14.08
CA PRO A 140 25.29 -20.26 15.53
C PRO A 140 26.10 -19.23 16.33
N SER A 141 27.32 -18.92 15.89
CA SER A 141 28.18 -17.91 16.52
C SER A 141 27.55 -16.52 16.55
N ILE A 142 26.79 -16.15 15.53
CA ILE A 142 26.10 -14.86 15.43
C ILE A 142 24.85 -14.84 16.33
N VAL A 143 24.15 -15.97 16.43
CA VAL A 143 22.99 -16.10 17.33
C VAL A 143 23.43 -15.91 18.78
N LEU A 144 24.50 -16.59 19.21
CA LEU A 144 25.10 -16.40 20.54
C LEU A 144 25.59 -14.97 20.78
N ALA A 145 26.16 -14.33 19.75
CA ALA A 145 26.57 -12.93 19.84
C ALA A 145 25.37 -11.98 20.02
N HIS A 146 24.25 -12.24 19.34
CA HIS A 146 23.01 -11.49 19.52
C HIS A 146 22.42 -11.69 20.92
N GLU A 147 22.42 -12.91 21.46
CA GLU A 147 21.96 -13.19 22.83
C GLU A 147 22.78 -12.41 23.86
N LYS A 148 24.12 -12.46 23.78
CA LYS A 148 25.00 -11.69 24.67
C LYS A 148 24.84 -10.17 24.52
N ALA A 149 24.54 -9.69 23.32
CA ALA A 149 24.27 -8.26 23.10
C ALA A 149 22.94 -7.84 23.72
N LEU A 150 21.91 -8.69 23.65
CA LEU A 150 20.58 -8.46 24.20
C LEU A 150 20.54 -8.45 25.74
N GLU A 151 21.48 -9.13 26.40
CA GLU A 151 21.65 -9.05 27.86
C GLU A 151 22.06 -7.64 28.33
N ARG A 152 22.73 -6.88 27.47
CA ARG A 152 23.32 -5.56 27.82
C ARG A 152 22.52 -4.40 27.24
N ASP A 153 22.06 -4.54 26.00
CA ASP A 153 21.46 -3.47 25.22
C ASP A 153 20.17 -3.90 24.52
N VAL A 154 19.28 -2.93 24.30
CA VAL A 154 18.05 -3.13 23.53
C VAL A 154 18.27 -2.96 22.04
N ILE A 155 17.55 -3.76 21.23
CA ILE A 155 17.57 -3.60 19.77
C ILE A 155 16.81 -2.34 19.35
N LYS A 156 17.49 -1.48 18.58
CA LYS A 156 16.89 -0.30 17.96
C LYS A 156 16.58 -0.59 16.50
N MET A 157 15.30 -0.62 16.16
CA MET A 157 14.81 -0.74 14.78
C MET A 157 14.31 0.62 14.28
N PRO A 158 14.89 1.19 13.21
CA PRO A 158 14.44 2.45 12.68
C PRO A 158 13.09 2.25 11.97
N ILE A 159 12.07 3.00 12.42
CA ILE A 159 10.75 3.00 11.78
C ILE A 159 10.61 4.30 11.00
N ARG A 160 10.38 4.20 9.69
CA ARG A 160 10.07 5.37 8.85
C ARG A 160 8.56 5.50 8.72
N ARG A 161 8.01 6.59 9.24
CA ARG A 161 6.58 6.93 9.10
C ARG A 161 6.42 7.98 8.00
N PRO A 162 6.19 7.60 6.73
CA PRO A 162 5.83 8.57 5.70
C PRO A 162 4.50 9.23 6.10
N LYS A 163 4.56 10.54 6.35
CA LYS A 163 3.37 11.36 6.55
C LYS A 163 2.98 11.96 5.21
N PHE A 164 1.84 11.55 4.69
CA PHE A 164 1.22 12.23 3.55
C PHE A 164 0.41 13.41 4.11
N VAL A 165 0.94 14.62 3.96
CA VAL A 165 0.22 15.85 4.29
C VAL A 165 -0.36 16.41 2.99
N LEU A 166 -1.68 16.32 2.84
CA LEU A 166 -2.39 16.99 1.76
C LEU A 166 -2.60 18.46 2.16
N LEU A 167 -1.86 19.37 1.52
CA LEU A 167 -2.16 20.80 1.57
C LEU A 167 -3.31 21.07 0.58
N LEU A 168 -4.54 21.02 1.09
CA LEU A 168 -5.73 21.43 0.36
C LEU A 168 -5.89 22.96 0.47
N SER A 169 -5.34 23.70 -0.49
CA SER A 169 -5.70 25.10 -0.70
C SER A 169 -7.04 25.14 -1.45
N VAL A 170 -8.15 25.16 -0.71
CA VAL A 170 -9.49 25.32 -1.29
C VAL A 170 -9.75 26.81 -1.50
N THR A 171 -9.61 27.28 -2.74
CA THR A 171 -10.09 28.61 -3.14
C THR A 171 -11.50 28.45 -3.70
N VAL A 172 -12.52 28.84 -2.93
CA VAL A 172 -13.89 28.99 -3.45
C VAL A 172 -13.91 30.25 -4.31
N CYS A 173 -13.82 30.08 -5.63
CA CYS A 173 -13.97 31.19 -6.56
C CYS A 173 -15.45 31.30 -6.96
N ASN A 174 -16.13 32.34 -6.46
CA ASN A 174 -17.43 32.77 -7.00
C ASN A 174 -17.20 33.23 -8.46
N PRO A 175 -18.17 33.09 -9.38
CA PRO A 175 -17.92 33.31 -10.79
C PRO A 175 -17.94 34.81 -11.06
N LEU A 176 -16.82 35.52 -10.90
CA LEU A 176 -16.50 36.84 -11.48
C LEU A 176 -15.15 37.34 -10.91
N GLN A 177 -14.04 36.70 -11.25
CA GLN A 177 -12.75 37.35 -11.59
C GLN A 177 -11.61 36.33 -11.67
N LEU A 178 -10.95 36.37 -12.82
CA LEU A 178 -9.69 35.70 -13.11
C LEU A 178 -8.57 36.43 -12.37
N LEU A 179 -7.82 35.75 -11.49
CA LEU A 179 -6.50 36.23 -11.07
C LEU A 179 -5.51 35.06 -10.99
N MET A 180 -4.50 35.14 -11.86
CA MET A 180 -3.31 34.28 -11.86
C MET A 180 -2.56 34.44 -10.53
N LEU A 181 -2.19 33.33 -9.89
CA LEU A 181 -1.14 33.32 -8.87
C LEU A 181 -0.08 32.27 -9.20
N SER A 182 1.12 32.80 -9.39
CA SER A 182 2.39 32.19 -9.77
C SER A 182 2.72 30.91 -8.98
N SER A 183 3.14 29.88 -9.71
CA SER A 183 3.74 28.66 -9.19
C SER A 183 5.05 28.96 -8.46
N GLY A 184 5.03 28.88 -7.13
CA GLY A 184 6.22 28.89 -6.29
C GLY A 184 7.00 27.58 -6.42
N LYS A 185 8.27 27.69 -6.85
CA LYS A 185 9.26 26.61 -6.97
C LYS A 185 9.35 25.76 -5.70
N PHE A 186 9.23 24.43 -5.86
CA PHE A 186 9.76 23.47 -4.88
C PHE A 186 11.29 23.57 -4.86
N ARG A 187 11.85 24.07 -3.76
CA ARG A 187 13.29 23.99 -3.47
C ARG A 187 13.50 22.78 -2.57
N HIS A 188 14.29 21.82 -3.05
CA HIS A 188 14.80 20.72 -2.22
C HIS A 188 15.69 21.29 -1.11
N VAL A 189 15.43 20.87 0.12
CA VAL A 189 16.40 20.80 1.22
C VAL A 189 16.30 19.38 1.78
#